data_AF-A0A0V1L238-F1
#
_entry.id   AF-A0A0V1L238-F1
#
_cell.length_a   1.000
_cell.length_b   1.000
_cell.length_c   1.000
_cell.angle_alpha   90.00
_cell.angle_beta   90.00
_cell.angle_gamma   90.00
#
_symmetry.space_group_name_H-M   'P 1'
#
loop_
_entity.id
_entity.type
_entity.pdbx_description
1 polymer ?
#
loop_
_entity_poly.entity_id
_entity_poly.type
_entity_poly.pdbx_seq_one_letter_code
_entity_poly.pdbx_strand_id
1 'polypeptide(L)'
;LLTMSDRLTQLQDCINELASQICNSTGVLQQTASASNFENNDQFSTGAEDNAELFAKLVASTSSDIDMLVDLLPNEEPSPDLQNEQFSELNNLNTEAAQSLRLSVERGQVLLERIKNILSFIDNTQKIVAEIRSSDPKSVITLTVQKMSVSEDFFNMNIGFVGAGKMGQAMIRGMISSGKFAAQKITASAPVEDRHYLDEIKSKVNINVTHSNLDLARTSDVVIFAIPPSISFRVICEMKTILNIDKLILSIMNGVSMDTIEQIACKKLRVARAMPNMAATVRRSATAYALNERCTSRDEALVSGLLSCIGFAVKLPERLINPATGLSGCGPAYMFTVLEAMAEGGVKAGLPRDIAQQLAANTMLGSAEMVIQTGKHPAILRESIESPGGSTVMGVHELEKAAFRAALINAVEAATNHAFKQDNMQIRLGPSATRSD
;
A
#
# COMPACT_ATOMS: atom_id res chain seq x y z
N LEU A 1 67.53 -9.10 2.59
CA LEU A 1 66.73 -7.87 2.51
C LEU A 1 66.77 -7.45 1.06
N LEU A 2 65.66 -7.60 0.34
CA LEU A 2 65.51 -7.09 -1.03
C LEU A 2 65.80 -5.59 -1.01
N THR A 3 66.57 -5.10 -1.97
CA THR A 3 66.88 -3.66 -2.06
C THR A 3 65.58 -2.88 -2.34
N MET A 4 65.51 -1.60 -1.98
CA MET A 4 64.35 -0.73 -2.29
C MET A 4 63.97 -0.81 -3.78
N SER A 5 64.98 -0.90 -4.65
CA SER A 5 64.81 -1.13 -6.08
C SER A 5 64.03 -2.42 -6.40
N ASP A 6 64.34 -3.54 -5.73
CA ASP A 6 63.66 -4.82 -5.99
C ASP A 6 62.19 -4.79 -5.53
N ARG A 7 61.87 -4.02 -4.47
CA ARG A 7 60.49 -3.86 -3.97
C ARG A 7 59.66 -2.95 -4.88
N LEU A 8 60.26 -1.90 -5.43
CA LEU A 8 59.66 -1.06 -6.46
C LEU A 8 59.36 -1.84 -7.73
N THR A 9 60.29 -2.70 -8.17
CA THR A 9 60.06 -3.59 -9.31
C THR A 9 58.92 -4.57 -9.05
N GLN A 10 58.85 -5.18 -7.87
CA GLN A 10 57.73 -6.08 -7.52
C GLN A 10 56.37 -5.35 -7.44
N LEU A 11 56.35 -4.11 -6.96
CA LEU A 11 55.14 -3.29 -6.95
C LEU A 11 54.69 -2.97 -8.38
N GLN A 12 55.64 -2.60 -9.24
CA GLN A 12 55.39 -2.32 -10.65
C GLN A 12 54.85 -3.56 -11.39
N ASP A 13 55.40 -4.75 -11.11
CA ASP A 13 54.93 -6.00 -11.69
C ASP A 13 53.48 -6.32 -11.27
N CYS A 14 53.13 -6.14 -9.99
CA CYS A 14 51.76 -6.33 -9.49
C CYS A 14 50.77 -5.33 -10.10
N ILE A 15 51.16 -4.06 -10.27
CA ILE A 15 50.33 -3.03 -10.90
C ILE A 15 50.07 -3.38 -12.37
N ASN A 16 51.11 -3.83 -13.09
CA ASN A 16 50.98 -4.26 -14.48
C ASN A 16 50.08 -5.50 -14.62
N GLU A 17 50.19 -6.46 -13.70
CA GLU A 17 49.34 -7.66 -13.69
C GLU A 17 47.87 -7.30 -13.41
N LEU A 18 47.61 -6.39 -12.47
CA LEU A 18 46.26 -5.89 -12.19
C LEU A 18 45.66 -5.14 -13.38
N ALA A 19 46.44 -4.28 -14.04
CA ALA A 19 46.02 -3.56 -15.25
C ALA A 19 45.64 -4.55 -16.37
N SER A 20 46.45 -5.61 -16.57
CA SER A 20 46.14 -6.66 -17.54
C SER A 20 44.85 -7.41 -17.22
N GLN A 21 44.56 -7.69 -15.94
CA GLN A 21 43.33 -8.36 -15.52
C GLN A 21 42.09 -7.48 -15.72
N ILE A 22 42.21 -6.17 -15.48
CA ILE A 22 41.12 -5.20 -15.70
C ILE A 22 40.83 -5.06 -17.20
N CYS A 23 41.85 -4.96 -18.05
CA CYS A 23 41.68 -4.95 -19.51
C CYS A 23 40.99 -6.22 -20.02
N ASN A 24 41.41 -7.40 -19.53
CA ASN A 24 40.78 -8.67 -19.89
C ASN A 24 39.31 -8.73 -19.43
N SER A 25 39.01 -8.27 -18.22
CA SER A 25 37.63 -8.22 -17.70
C SER A 25 36.74 -7.30 -18.54
N THR A 26 37.29 -6.18 -19.02
CA THR A 26 36.59 -5.25 -19.91
C THR A 26 36.29 -5.88 -21.27
N GLY A 27 37.25 -6.63 -21.84
CA GLY A 27 37.05 -7.37 -23.09
C GLY A 27 35.98 -8.47 -22.96
N VAL A 28 35.95 -9.17 -21.83
CA VAL A 28 34.91 -10.18 -21.54
C VAL A 28 33.53 -9.53 -21.40
N LEU A 29 33.43 -8.37 -20.75
CA LEU A 29 32.18 -7.63 -20.65
C LEU A 29 31.67 -7.15 -22.03
N GLN A 30 32.56 -6.68 -22.91
CA GLN A 30 32.18 -6.30 -24.28
C GLN A 30 31.75 -7.49 -25.14
N GLN A 31 32.32 -8.68 -24.94
CA GLN A 31 31.94 -9.89 -25.66
C GLN A 31 30.63 -10.51 -25.16
N THR A 32 30.31 -10.33 -23.88
CA THR A 32 29.11 -10.92 -23.24
C THR A 32 27.91 -9.97 -23.20
N ALA A 33 28.12 -8.66 -23.37
CA ALA A 33 27.05 -7.69 -23.51
C ALA A 33 26.40 -7.82 -24.91
N SER A 34 25.17 -8.32 -24.96
CA SER A 34 24.35 -8.26 -26.18
C SER A 34 23.93 -6.81 -26.47
N ALA A 35 24.06 -6.37 -27.73
CA ALA A 35 23.64 -5.04 -28.16
C ALA A 35 22.16 -4.77 -27.84
N SER A 36 21.88 -3.65 -27.17
CA SER A 36 20.53 -3.22 -26.83
C SER A 36 19.78 -2.77 -28.10
N ASN A 37 19.05 -3.67 -28.74
CA ASN A 37 18.13 -3.30 -29.83
C ASN A 37 16.83 -2.72 -29.24
N PHE A 38 16.78 -1.40 -29.08
CA PHE A 38 15.53 -0.67 -28.95
C PHE A 38 15.14 -0.11 -30.33
N GLU A 39 14.22 -0.79 -31.01
CA GLU A 39 13.54 -0.20 -32.18
C GLU A 39 12.51 0.82 -31.70
N ASN A 40 12.63 2.03 -32.25
CA ASN A 40 11.70 3.16 -32.19
C ASN A 40 11.48 3.85 -30.82
N ASN A 41 12.27 4.89 -30.55
CA ASN A 41 11.72 6.25 -30.35
C ASN A 41 12.83 7.31 -30.26
N ASP A 42 12.86 8.18 -31.26
CA ASP A 42 13.68 9.40 -31.39
C ASP A 42 13.33 10.50 -30.35
N GLN A 43 13.16 10.18 -29.06
CA GLN A 43 12.80 11.20 -28.05
C GLN A 43 13.49 11.06 -26.68
N PHE A 44 14.60 10.33 -26.56
CA PHE A 44 15.44 10.41 -25.35
C PHE A 44 16.92 10.61 -25.69
N SER A 45 17.25 11.78 -26.25
CA SER A 45 18.59 12.33 -26.11
C SER A 45 18.56 13.42 -25.03
N THR A 46 19.04 13.07 -23.83
CA THR A 46 19.97 13.86 -23.01
C THR A 46 19.96 13.30 -21.58
N GLY A 47 21.07 12.69 -21.15
CA GLY A 47 21.35 12.53 -19.71
C GLY A 47 21.79 11.15 -19.21
N ALA A 48 22.03 10.16 -20.07
CA ALA A 48 22.72 8.95 -19.64
C ALA A 48 24.19 9.07 -20.07
N GLU A 49 25.05 9.55 -19.18
CA GLU A 49 26.49 9.28 -19.32
C GLU A 49 26.63 7.76 -19.37
N ASP A 50 27.18 7.25 -20.47
CA ASP A 50 27.35 5.82 -20.68
C ASP A 50 28.16 5.28 -19.50
N ASN A 51 27.57 4.36 -18.73
CA ASN A 51 28.22 3.80 -17.54
C ASN A 51 29.58 3.16 -17.90
N ALA A 52 29.76 2.75 -19.15
CA ALA A 52 31.04 2.29 -19.68
C ALA A 52 32.07 3.44 -19.82
N GLU A 53 31.65 4.64 -20.21
CA GLU A 53 32.51 5.82 -20.30
C GLU A 53 32.88 6.37 -18.92
N LEU A 54 31.93 6.36 -17.98
CA LEU A 54 32.16 6.72 -16.57
C LEU A 54 33.15 5.75 -15.90
N PHE A 55 33.01 4.45 -16.16
CA PHE A 55 33.95 3.44 -15.67
C PHE A 55 35.33 3.56 -16.32
N ALA A 56 35.41 3.82 -17.63
CA ALA A 56 36.67 4.06 -18.32
C ALA A 56 37.40 5.31 -17.81
N LYS A 57 36.68 6.39 -17.50
CA LYS A 57 37.25 7.60 -16.89
C LYS A 57 37.79 7.36 -15.49
N LEU A 58 37.09 6.56 -14.67
CA LEU A 58 37.58 6.16 -13.35
C LEU A 58 38.87 5.34 -13.44
N VAL A 59 38.93 4.36 -14.33
CA VAL A 59 40.15 3.54 -14.54
C VAL A 59 41.32 4.40 -15.02
N ALA A 60 41.09 5.33 -15.96
CA ALA A 60 42.13 6.23 -16.46
C ALA A 60 42.63 7.19 -15.37
N SER A 61 41.73 7.70 -14.51
CA SER A 61 42.09 8.54 -13.37
C SER A 61 42.94 7.75 -12.37
N THR A 62 42.53 6.53 -12.02
CA THR A 62 43.28 5.69 -11.07
C THR A 62 44.68 5.35 -11.59
N SER A 63 44.84 5.15 -12.90
CA SER A 63 46.17 4.95 -13.50
C SER A 63 47.05 6.20 -13.36
N SER A 64 46.49 7.40 -13.59
CA SER A 64 47.23 8.67 -13.46
C SER A 64 47.60 8.99 -12.01
N ASP A 65 46.76 8.60 -11.05
CA ASP A 65 47.02 8.78 -9.63
C ASP A 65 48.13 7.84 -9.12
N ILE A 66 48.21 6.63 -9.69
CA ILE A 66 49.29 5.68 -9.43
C ILE A 66 50.63 6.21 -9.98
N ASP A 67 50.67 6.75 -11.21
CA ASP A 67 51.89 7.34 -11.77
C ASP A 67 52.37 8.55 -10.95
N MET A 68 51.45 9.39 -10.48
CA MET A 68 51.78 10.53 -9.61
C MET A 68 52.33 10.06 -8.25
N LEU A 69 51.79 8.98 -7.68
CA LEU A 69 52.30 8.39 -6.43
C LEU A 69 53.69 7.75 -6.62
N VAL A 70 53.97 7.18 -7.80
CA VAL A 70 55.29 6.65 -8.15
C VAL A 70 56.33 7.78 -8.27
N ASP A 71 55.96 8.92 -8.88
CA ASP A 71 56.83 10.10 -8.98
C ASP A 71 57.08 10.81 -7.63
N LEU A 72 56.21 10.58 -6.64
CA LEU A 72 56.32 11.13 -5.28
C LEU A 72 57.12 10.23 -4.33
N LEU A 73 57.59 9.05 -4.77
CA LEU A 73 58.42 8.19 -3.94
C LEU A 73 59.80 8.86 -3.73
N PRO A 74 60.20 9.13 -2.47
CA PRO A 74 61.38 9.94 -2.19
C PRO A 74 62.66 9.18 -2.55
N ASN A 75 63.64 9.89 -3.13
CA ASN A 75 64.96 9.34 -3.44
C ASN A 75 65.80 8.98 -2.18
N GLU A 76 65.34 9.31 -0.97
CA GLU A 76 65.93 8.90 0.31
C GLU A 76 64.83 8.58 1.34
N GLU A 77 65.08 7.61 2.23
CA GLU A 77 64.11 7.11 3.21
C GLU A 77 63.63 8.21 4.19
N PRO A 78 62.32 8.55 4.23
CA PRO A 78 61.78 9.45 5.25
C PRO A 78 61.66 8.72 6.60
N SER A 79 61.64 9.48 7.70
CA SER A 79 61.65 8.91 9.04
C SER A 79 60.44 7.99 9.31
N PRO A 80 60.61 6.90 10.08
CA PRO A 80 59.59 5.86 10.25
C PRO A 80 58.26 6.35 10.85
N ASP A 81 58.25 7.48 11.56
CA ASP A 81 57.03 8.05 12.13
C ASP A 81 56.13 8.71 11.06
N LEU A 82 56.72 9.37 10.07
CA LEU A 82 56.00 10.02 8.96
C LEU A 82 55.41 8.99 7.98
N GLN A 83 56.09 7.87 7.75
CA GLN A 83 55.56 6.77 6.95
C GLN A 83 54.34 6.12 7.61
N ASN A 84 54.37 5.92 8.93
CA ASN A 84 53.27 5.28 9.65
C ASN A 84 52.01 6.17 9.72
N GLU A 85 52.16 7.49 9.88
CA GLU A 85 51.01 8.42 9.82
C GLU A 85 50.39 8.46 8.42
N GLN A 86 51.19 8.57 7.36
CA GLN A 86 50.70 8.59 5.98
C GLN A 86 50.02 7.26 5.59
N PHE A 87 50.58 6.11 6.01
CA PHE A 87 49.94 4.81 5.79
C PHE A 87 48.63 4.66 6.56
N SER A 88 48.55 5.19 7.78
CA SER A 88 47.31 5.16 8.57
C SER A 88 46.21 6.03 7.95
N GLU A 89 46.57 7.19 7.43
CA GLU A 89 45.63 8.10 6.76
C GLU A 89 45.13 7.50 5.43
N LEU A 90 46.03 6.91 4.64
CA LEU A 90 45.68 6.21 3.40
C LEU A 90 44.79 4.98 3.66
N ASN A 91 45.05 4.21 4.73
CA ASN A 91 44.21 3.08 5.11
C ASN A 91 42.81 3.52 5.56
N ASN A 92 42.69 4.64 6.27
CA ASN A 92 41.39 5.18 6.67
C ASN A 92 40.59 5.64 5.43
N LEU A 93 41.22 6.36 4.51
CA LEU A 93 40.59 6.78 3.26
C LEU A 93 40.16 5.58 2.40
N ASN A 94 41.00 4.55 2.29
CA ASN A 94 40.64 3.31 1.59
C ASN A 94 39.50 2.56 2.29
N THR A 95 39.43 2.58 3.63
CA THR A 95 38.36 1.94 4.39
C THR A 95 37.03 2.70 4.21
N GLU A 96 37.04 4.02 4.20
CA GLU A 96 35.86 4.86 3.93
C GLU A 96 35.38 4.72 2.48
N ALA A 97 36.31 4.67 1.52
CA ALA A 97 35.99 4.40 0.11
C ALA A 97 35.39 2.99 -0.06
N ALA A 98 35.93 1.97 0.61
CA ALA A 98 35.40 0.61 0.59
C ALA A 98 34.00 0.53 1.23
N GLN A 99 33.74 1.25 2.33
CA GLN A 99 32.40 1.35 2.92
C GLN A 99 31.41 2.06 2.00
N SER A 100 31.83 3.15 1.36
CA SER A 100 31.00 3.88 0.40
C SER A 100 30.66 3.02 -0.82
N LEU A 101 31.63 2.26 -1.33
CA LEU A 101 31.42 1.30 -2.41
C LEU A 101 30.45 0.19 -1.99
N ARG A 102 30.62 -0.37 -0.77
CA ARG A 102 29.71 -1.39 -0.23
C ARG A 102 28.28 -0.89 -0.11
N LEU A 103 28.07 0.33 0.40
CA LEU A 103 26.76 0.97 0.46
C LEU A 103 26.14 1.17 -0.92
N SER A 104 26.95 1.53 -1.91
CA SER A 104 26.50 1.68 -3.30
C SER A 104 26.08 0.34 -3.91
N VAL A 105 26.86 -0.73 -3.67
CA VAL A 105 26.54 -2.10 -4.10
C VAL A 105 25.27 -2.62 -3.41
N GLU A 106 25.11 -2.40 -2.10
CA GLU A 106 23.88 -2.78 -1.37
C GLU A 106 22.65 -2.04 -1.90
N ARG A 107 22.76 -0.74 -2.20
CA ARG A 107 21.69 0.03 -2.85
C ARG A 107 21.38 -0.50 -4.26
N GLY A 108 22.41 -0.87 -5.02
CA GLY A 108 22.29 -1.49 -6.33
C GLY A 108 21.58 -2.85 -6.28
N GLN A 109 21.89 -3.68 -5.28
CA GLN A 109 21.21 -4.96 -5.06
C GLN A 109 19.73 -4.78 -4.72
N VAL A 110 19.39 -3.81 -3.87
CA VAL A 110 17.98 -3.49 -3.56
C VAL A 110 17.23 -3.01 -4.81
N LEU A 111 17.87 -2.21 -5.66
CA LEU A 111 17.29 -1.78 -6.94
C LEU A 111 17.12 -2.95 -7.92
N LEU A 112 18.11 -3.82 -8.04
CA LEU A 112 18.04 -5.04 -8.86
C LEU A 112 16.91 -5.96 -8.41
N GLU A 113 16.72 -6.12 -7.10
CA GLU A 113 15.64 -6.94 -6.56
C GLU A 113 14.26 -6.30 -6.80
N ARG A 114 14.17 -4.97 -6.71
CA ARG A 114 12.96 -4.23 -7.13
C ARG A 114 12.68 -4.41 -8.62
N ILE A 115 13.69 -4.31 -9.48
CA ILE A 115 13.55 -4.51 -10.92
C ILE A 115 13.10 -5.95 -11.23
N LYS A 116 13.71 -6.96 -10.61
CA LYS A 116 13.27 -8.36 -10.73
C LYS A 116 11.82 -8.57 -10.30
N ASN A 117 11.41 -7.96 -9.19
CA ASN A 117 10.03 -8.03 -8.71
C ASN A 117 9.05 -7.36 -9.69
N ILE A 118 9.41 -6.21 -10.27
CA ILE A 118 8.60 -5.52 -11.28
C ILE A 118 8.52 -6.35 -12.57
N LEU A 119 9.63 -6.93 -13.03
CA LEU A 119 9.65 -7.79 -14.22
C LEU A 119 8.82 -9.07 -14.03
N SER A 120 8.91 -9.70 -12.85
CA SER A 120 8.06 -10.84 -12.48
C SER A 120 6.58 -10.46 -12.42
N PHE A 121 6.26 -9.27 -11.91
CA PHE A 121 4.90 -8.74 -11.93
C PHE A 121 4.39 -8.50 -13.35
N ILE A 122 5.22 -7.94 -14.23
CA ILE A 122 4.88 -7.71 -15.64
C ILE A 122 4.67 -9.05 -16.37
N ASP A 123 5.56 -10.03 -16.19
CA ASP A 123 5.45 -11.38 -16.77
C ASP A 123 4.16 -12.08 -16.31
N ASN A 124 3.86 -12.06 -15.00
CA ASN A 124 2.61 -12.61 -14.47
C ASN A 124 1.39 -11.86 -15.00
N THR A 125 1.45 -10.54 -15.12
CA THR A 125 0.35 -9.74 -15.69
C THR A 125 0.12 -10.09 -17.16
N GLN A 126 1.19 -10.27 -17.95
CA GLN A 126 1.08 -10.67 -19.35
C GLN A 126 0.55 -12.10 -19.51
N LYS A 127 0.95 -13.04 -18.65
CA LYS A 127 0.38 -14.40 -18.61
C LYS A 127 -1.11 -14.39 -18.29
N ILE A 128 -1.52 -13.60 -17.29
CA ILE A 128 -2.94 -13.42 -16.94
C ILE A 128 -3.71 -12.80 -18.10
N VAL A 129 -3.17 -11.77 -18.77
CA VAL A 129 -3.81 -11.14 -19.94
C VAL A 129 -3.90 -12.12 -21.13
N ALA A 130 -2.90 -12.98 -21.33
CA ALA A 130 -2.92 -14.01 -22.36
C ALA A 130 -3.96 -15.10 -22.05
N GLU A 131 -4.07 -15.55 -20.79
CA GLU A 131 -5.09 -16.51 -20.34
C GLU A 131 -6.52 -15.94 -20.41
N ILE A 132 -6.69 -14.64 -20.12
CA ILE A 132 -7.97 -13.93 -20.27
C ILE A 132 -8.38 -13.83 -21.74
N ARG A 133 -7.42 -13.66 -22.67
CA ARG A 133 -7.70 -13.65 -24.11
C ARG A 133 -8.03 -15.03 -24.68
N SER A 134 -7.63 -16.12 -24.02
CA SER A 134 -7.89 -17.49 -24.46
C SER A 134 -9.09 -18.17 -23.79
N SER A 135 -9.79 -17.51 -22.86
CA SER A 135 -10.85 -18.11 -22.03
C SER A 135 -12.21 -17.42 -22.19
N ASP A 136 -13.28 -18.22 -22.14
CA ASP A 136 -14.68 -17.76 -22.30
C ASP A 136 -15.06 -16.71 -21.22
N PRO A 137 -15.78 -15.61 -21.55
CA PRO A 137 -15.97 -14.43 -20.67
C PRO A 137 -16.64 -14.73 -19.32
N LYS A 138 -17.30 -15.88 -19.17
CA LYS A 138 -17.92 -16.33 -17.91
C LYS A 138 -16.93 -16.80 -16.85
N SER A 139 -15.69 -17.12 -17.23
CA SER A 139 -14.65 -17.62 -16.29
C SER A 139 -13.87 -16.50 -15.60
N VAL A 140 -13.85 -15.29 -16.17
CA VAL A 140 -12.96 -14.20 -15.77
C VAL A 140 -13.37 -13.53 -14.45
N ILE A 141 -14.65 -13.53 -14.09
CA ILE A 141 -15.13 -12.96 -12.81
C ILE A 141 -14.94 -13.96 -11.65
N THR A 142 -14.88 -15.26 -11.93
CA THR A 142 -14.63 -16.29 -10.92
C THR A 142 -13.14 -16.44 -10.59
N LEU A 143 -12.24 -16.14 -11.54
CA LEU A 143 -10.80 -16.34 -11.38
C LEU A 143 -10.09 -15.27 -10.51
N THR A 144 -10.57 -14.03 -10.46
CA THR A 144 -9.95 -12.97 -9.62
C THR A 144 -10.25 -13.16 -8.11
N VAL A 145 -11.21 -14.01 -7.76
CA VAL A 145 -11.56 -14.31 -6.36
C VAL A 145 -11.02 -15.68 -5.90
N GLN A 146 -10.52 -16.52 -6.81
CA GLN A 146 -10.08 -17.88 -6.49
C GLN A 146 -8.75 -18.23 -7.16
N LYS A 147 -7.64 -17.72 -6.61
CA LYS A 147 -6.32 -18.39 -6.53
C LYS A 147 -5.24 -17.47 -5.90
N MET A 148 -5.54 -16.93 -4.73
CA MET A 148 -4.48 -16.81 -3.72
C MET A 148 -4.70 -18.00 -2.81
N SER A 149 -3.74 -18.92 -2.79
CA SER A 149 -3.68 -19.99 -1.80
C SER A 149 -3.51 -19.34 -0.42
N VAL A 150 -4.63 -18.93 0.18
CA VAL A 150 -4.71 -18.47 1.56
C VAL A 150 -4.44 -19.71 2.40
N SER A 151 -3.21 -19.86 2.88
CA SER A 151 -2.81 -20.96 3.78
C SER A 151 -3.81 -21.05 4.93
N GLU A 152 -4.44 -22.20 5.16
CA GLU A 152 -5.53 -22.40 6.12
C GLU A 152 -5.19 -21.93 7.57
N ASP A 153 -3.91 -21.78 7.88
CA ASP A 153 -3.39 -21.27 9.16
C ASP A 153 -3.89 -19.87 9.58
N PHE A 154 -4.36 -19.03 8.65
CA PHE A 154 -4.86 -17.68 8.99
C PHE A 154 -6.09 -17.70 9.90
N PHE A 155 -6.95 -18.70 9.73
CA PHE A 155 -8.23 -18.78 10.44
C PHE A 155 -8.07 -19.16 11.91
N ASN A 156 -6.85 -19.56 12.31
CA ASN A 156 -6.50 -19.90 13.68
C ASN A 156 -5.92 -18.74 14.50
N MET A 157 -5.70 -17.58 13.87
CA MET A 157 -5.17 -16.37 14.52
C MET A 157 -6.19 -15.74 15.46
N ASN A 158 -5.69 -15.16 16.55
CA ASN A 158 -6.48 -14.37 17.48
C ASN A 158 -6.63 -12.93 16.95
N ILE A 159 -7.87 -12.47 16.82
CA ILE A 159 -8.20 -11.16 16.26
C ILE A 159 -8.82 -10.28 17.34
N GLY A 160 -8.18 -9.16 17.62
CA GLY A 160 -8.60 -8.19 18.62
C GLY A 160 -9.19 -6.94 17.99
N PHE A 161 -10.46 -6.65 18.26
CA PHE A 161 -11.11 -5.39 17.91
C PHE A 161 -11.01 -4.38 19.05
N VAL A 162 -10.16 -3.38 18.88
CA VAL A 162 -10.13 -2.21 19.76
C VAL A 162 -11.27 -1.30 19.33
N GLY A 163 -12.35 -1.29 20.11
CA GLY A 163 -13.61 -0.62 19.79
C GLY A 163 -14.68 -1.60 19.29
N ALA A 164 -15.81 -1.64 19.99
CA ALA A 164 -16.97 -2.49 19.67
C ALA A 164 -18.15 -1.70 19.07
N GLY A 165 -17.89 -0.54 18.45
CA GLY A 165 -18.93 0.27 17.80
C GLY A 165 -19.53 -0.40 16.56
N LYS A 166 -20.45 0.30 15.89
CA LYS A 166 -21.23 -0.23 14.75
C LYS A 166 -20.38 -0.88 13.66
N MET A 167 -19.24 -0.27 13.28
CA MET A 167 -18.37 -0.82 12.23
C MET A 167 -17.59 -2.04 12.71
N GLY A 168 -17.02 -2.01 13.91
CA GLY A 168 -16.37 -3.17 14.52
C GLY A 168 -17.31 -4.37 14.60
N GLN A 169 -18.55 -4.14 15.06
CA GLN A 169 -19.56 -5.19 15.07
C GLN A 169 -19.94 -5.69 13.66
N ALA A 170 -20.03 -4.81 12.66
CA ALA A 170 -20.34 -5.22 11.29
C ALA A 170 -19.24 -6.14 10.73
N MET A 171 -17.97 -5.81 10.99
CA MET A 171 -16.83 -6.66 10.65
C MET A 171 -16.87 -8.01 11.36
N ILE A 172 -17.04 -8.00 12.69
CA ILE A 172 -17.12 -9.23 13.49
C ILE A 172 -18.24 -10.15 12.97
N ARG A 173 -19.45 -9.59 12.74
CA ARG A 173 -20.58 -10.37 12.21
C ARG A 173 -20.30 -10.90 10.80
N GLY A 174 -19.69 -10.09 9.94
CA GLY A 174 -19.31 -10.51 8.59
C GLY A 174 -18.31 -11.67 8.61
N MET A 175 -17.29 -11.56 9.47
CA MET A 175 -16.26 -12.60 9.66
C MET A 175 -16.86 -13.91 10.16
N ILE A 176 -17.73 -13.87 11.16
CA ILE A 176 -18.36 -15.09 11.71
C ILE A 176 -19.34 -15.70 10.70
N SER A 177 -20.15 -14.86 10.04
CA SER A 177 -21.11 -15.31 9.02
C SER A 177 -20.45 -15.88 7.77
N SER A 178 -19.16 -15.61 7.54
CA SER A 178 -18.40 -16.20 6.45
C SER A 178 -18.09 -17.68 6.67
N GLY A 179 -18.24 -18.18 7.91
CA GLY A 179 -17.86 -19.54 8.32
C GLY A 179 -16.35 -19.75 8.46
N LYS A 180 -15.54 -18.73 8.19
CA LYS A 180 -14.07 -18.84 8.18
C LYS A 180 -13.41 -18.53 9.51
N PHE A 181 -14.04 -17.74 10.38
CA PHE A 181 -13.46 -17.31 11.66
C PHE A 181 -14.27 -17.82 12.84
N ALA A 182 -13.60 -18.48 13.78
CA ALA A 182 -14.22 -18.94 15.01
C ALA A 182 -14.48 -17.77 15.98
N ALA A 183 -15.67 -17.71 16.56
CA ALA A 183 -16.03 -16.64 17.51
C ALA A 183 -15.08 -16.57 18.72
N GLN A 184 -14.56 -17.72 19.17
CA GLN A 184 -13.63 -17.84 20.29
C GLN A 184 -12.25 -17.25 20.01
N LYS A 185 -11.93 -17.02 18.73
CA LYS A 185 -10.68 -16.38 18.29
C LYS A 185 -10.82 -14.87 18.15
N ILE A 186 -12.02 -14.33 18.32
CA ILE A 186 -12.30 -12.90 18.21
C ILE A 186 -12.52 -12.34 19.62
N THR A 187 -11.81 -11.26 19.93
CA THR A 187 -12.01 -10.50 21.17
C THR A 187 -12.32 -9.06 20.83
N ALA A 188 -13.33 -8.46 21.44
CA ALA A 188 -13.63 -7.03 21.29
C ALA A 188 -13.46 -6.28 22.62
N SER A 189 -12.93 -5.04 22.56
CA SER A 189 -12.84 -4.15 23.72
C SER A 189 -13.68 -2.89 23.56
N ALA A 190 -14.22 -2.42 24.68
CA ALA A 190 -14.86 -1.12 24.81
C ALA A 190 -14.71 -0.63 26.26
N PRO A 191 -14.68 0.69 26.50
CA PRO A 191 -14.64 1.23 27.86
C PRO A 191 -15.91 0.86 28.63
N VAL A 192 -15.89 0.97 29.96
CA VAL A 192 -16.97 0.51 30.84
C VAL A 192 -18.28 1.25 30.55
N GLU A 193 -18.17 2.54 30.22
CA GLU A 193 -19.28 3.42 29.84
C GLU A 193 -20.00 2.92 28.57
N ASP A 194 -19.27 2.23 27.69
CA ASP A 194 -19.75 1.70 26.41
C ASP A 194 -20.06 0.19 26.45
N ARG A 195 -20.24 -0.39 27.64
CA ARG A 195 -20.49 -1.84 27.83
C ARG A 195 -21.64 -2.40 26.98
N HIS A 196 -22.64 -1.58 26.68
CA HIS A 196 -23.82 -1.98 25.89
C HIS A 196 -23.44 -2.50 24.50
N TYR A 197 -22.37 -1.98 23.89
CA TYR A 197 -21.85 -2.49 22.62
C TYR A 197 -21.25 -3.90 22.74
N LEU A 198 -20.62 -4.22 23.88
CA LEU A 198 -20.07 -5.55 24.16
C LEU A 198 -21.20 -6.56 24.43
N ASP A 199 -22.20 -6.16 25.19
CA ASP A 199 -23.38 -7.00 25.47
C ASP A 199 -24.14 -7.33 24.17
N GLU A 200 -24.31 -6.33 23.30
CA GLU A 200 -24.95 -6.51 21.99
C GLU A 200 -24.20 -7.53 21.13
N ILE A 201 -22.88 -7.37 20.96
CA ILE A 201 -22.13 -8.29 20.09
C ILE A 201 -22.02 -9.69 20.71
N LYS A 202 -21.85 -9.79 22.03
CA LYS A 202 -21.77 -11.07 22.74
C LYS A 202 -23.07 -11.86 22.61
N SER A 203 -24.23 -11.20 22.74
CA SER A 203 -25.53 -11.88 22.58
C SER A 203 -25.77 -12.38 21.15
N LYS A 204 -25.24 -11.68 20.12
CA LYS A 204 -25.47 -12.03 18.71
C LYS A 204 -24.53 -13.12 18.19
N VAL A 205 -23.26 -13.10 18.61
CA VAL A 205 -22.22 -13.94 17.99
C VAL A 205 -21.27 -14.63 18.99
N ASN A 206 -21.48 -14.46 20.30
CA ASN A 206 -20.76 -15.16 21.37
C ASN A 206 -19.22 -15.11 21.25
N ILE A 207 -18.67 -13.92 20.99
CA ILE A 207 -17.23 -13.65 21.00
C ILE A 207 -16.71 -13.37 22.42
N ASN A 208 -15.39 -13.36 22.57
CA ASN A 208 -14.76 -12.85 23.79
C ASN A 208 -14.90 -11.33 23.86
N VAL A 209 -15.06 -10.79 25.07
CA VAL A 209 -15.17 -9.34 25.31
C VAL A 209 -14.34 -8.93 26.52
N THR A 210 -13.80 -7.72 26.51
CA THR A 210 -13.02 -7.17 27.62
C THR A 210 -13.17 -5.65 27.72
N HIS A 211 -12.88 -5.08 28.89
CA HIS A 211 -12.76 -3.63 29.07
C HIS A 211 -11.31 -3.13 28.99
N SER A 212 -10.35 -4.03 28.76
CA SER A 212 -8.92 -3.73 28.74
C SER A 212 -8.35 -3.89 27.32
N ASN A 213 -7.94 -2.77 26.73
CA ASN A 213 -7.26 -2.76 25.43
C ASN A 213 -5.93 -3.54 25.50
N LEU A 214 -5.24 -3.47 26.64
CA LEU A 214 -3.97 -4.16 26.87
C LEU A 214 -4.14 -5.69 26.85
N ASP A 215 -5.16 -6.22 27.52
CA ASP A 215 -5.38 -7.67 27.59
C ASP A 215 -5.78 -8.24 26.22
N LEU A 216 -6.60 -7.50 25.48
CA LEU A 216 -6.91 -7.80 24.09
C LEU A 216 -5.64 -7.81 23.23
N ALA A 217 -4.81 -6.77 23.32
CA ALA A 217 -3.61 -6.64 22.51
C ALA A 217 -2.57 -7.74 22.79
N ARG A 218 -2.45 -8.19 24.05
CA ARG A 218 -1.51 -9.26 24.44
C ARG A 218 -1.80 -10.57 23.72
N THR A 219 -3.08 -10.94 23.67
CA THR A 219 -3.53 -12.24 23.15
C THR A 219 -3.79 -12.23 21.64
N SER A 220 -3.83 -11.05 21.01
CA SER A 220 -4.14 -10.90 19.58
C SER A 220 -2.90 -10.95 18.69
N ASP A 221 -3.02 -11.66 17.57
CA ASP A 221 -2.07 -11.64 16.46
C ASP A 221 -2.36 -10.46 15.51
N VAL A 222 -3.65 -10.16 15.33
CA VAL A 222 -4.16 -9.02 14.55
C VAL A 222 -4.91 -8.06 15.48
N VAL A 223 -4.52 -6.80 15.48
CA VAL A 223 -5.19 -5.73 16.23
C VAL A 223 -5.90 -4.80 15.25
N ILE A 224 -7.22 -4.72 15.36
CA ILE A 224 -8.07 -3.90 14.51
C ILE A 224 -8.49 -2.65 15.30
N PHE A 225 -8.06 -1.47 14.86
CA PHE A 225 -8.50 -0.20 15.44
C PHE A 225 -9.83 0.25 14.82
N ALA A 226 -10.92 -0.01 15.55
CA ALA A 226 -12.30 0.31 15.21
C ALA A 226 -12.90 1.39 16.15
N ILE A 227 -12.09 2.41 16.44
CA ILE A 227 -12.42 3.53 17.34
C ILE A 227 -12.61 4.84 16.57
N PRO A 228 -13.28 5.84 17.17
CA PRO A 228 -13.27 7.19 16.63
C PRO A 228 -11.85 7.77 16.53
N PRO A 229 -11.54 8.54 15.47
CA PRO A 229 -10.22 9.15 15.31
C PRO A 229 -9.84 10.09 16.45
N SER A 230 -10.82 10.71 17.12
CA SER A 230 -10.59 11.65 18.23
C SER A 230 -9.91 11.02 19.45
N ILE A 231 -9.96 9.70 19.61
CA ILE A 231 -9.36 8.98 20.73
C ILE A 231 -8.14 8.13 20.32
N SER A 232 -7.72 8.21 19.05
CA SER A 232 -6.60 7.42 18.49
C SER A 232 -5.32 7.59 19.30
N PHE A 233 -4.93 8.84 19.60
CA PHE A 233 -3.72 9.17 20.33
C PHE A 233 -3.66 8.49 21.70
N ARG A 234 -4.73 8.63 22.50
CA ARG A 234 -4.81 8.06 23.84
C ARG A 234 -4.71 6.54 23.80
N VAL A 235 -5.47 5.89 22.92
CA VAL A 235 -5.57 4.43 22.84
C VAL A 235 -4.26 3.81 22.32
N ILE A 236 -3.66 4.39 21.28
CA ILE A 236 -2.38 3.89 20.76
C ILE A 236 -1.26 4.10 21.79
N CYS A 237 -1.22 5.26 22.47
CA CYS A 237 -0.26 5.51 23.55
C CYS A 237 -0.39 4.52 24.72
N GLU A 238 -1.61 4.18 25.12
CA GLU A 238 -1.90 3.18 26.15
C GLU A 238 -1.27 1.83 25.76
N MET A 239 -1.45 1.42 24.50
CA MET A 239 -1.04 0.11 24.00
C MET A 239 0.41 0.03 23.52
N LYS A 240 1.15 1.15 23.51
CA LYS A 240 2.48 1.27 22.88
C LYS A 240 3.48 0.21 23.34
N THR A 241 3.42 -0.24 24.59
CA THR A 241 4.36 -1.23 25.15
C THR A 241 4.12 -2.63 24.60
N ILE A 242 2.89 -2.95 24.20
CA ILE A 242 2.48 -4.27 23.70
C ILE A 242 2.53 -4.33 22.17
N LEU A 243 2.26 -3.22 21.49
CA LEU A 243 2.36 -3.16 20.02
C LEU A 243 3.82 -3.34 19.59
N ASN A 244 4.04 -4.29 18.70
CA ASN A 244 5.36 -4.65 18.17
C ASN A 244 5.23 -5.16 16.73
N ILE A 245 6.36 -5.47 16.09
CA ILE A 245 6.40 -5.90 14.70
C ILE A 245 5.74 -7.27 14.48
N ASP A 246 5.61 -8.09 15.53
CA ASP A 246 5.01 -9.43 15.43
C ASP A 246 3.48 -9.39 15.30
N LYS A 247 2.86 -8.22 15.53
CA LYS A 247 1.42 -8.01 15.41
C LYS A 247 1.08 -7.25 14.13
N LEU A 248 0.03 -7.68 13.44
CA LEU A 248 -0.53 -6.92 12.32
C LEU A 248 -1.56 -5.92 12.86
N ILE A 249 -1.39 -4.65 12.53
CA ILE A 249 -2.36 -3.61 12.85
C ILE A 249 -3.22 -3.33 11.62
N LEU A 250 -4.54 -3.43 11.75
CA LEU A 250 -5.48 -2.99 10.74
C LEU A 250 -6.30 -1.81 11.28
N SER A 251 -6.03 -0.61 10.79
CA SER A 251 -6.80 0.58 11.15
C SER A 251 -7.96 0.80 10.19
N ILE A 252 -9.16 0.96 10.73
CA ILE A 252 -10.33 1.44 9.98
C ILE A 252 -10.73 2.88 10.39
N MET A 253 -9.83 3.58 11.09
CA MET A 253 -10.06 4.94 11.53
C MET A 253 -10.01 5.89 10.33
N ASN A 254 -11.08 6.65 10.13
CA ASN A 254 -11.11 7.69 9.13
C ASN A 254 -10.11 8.81 9.50
N GLY A 255 -9.39 9.35 8.52
CA GLY A 255 -8.50 10.48 8.79
C GLY A 255 -7.21 10.15 9.57
N VAL A 256 -6.83 8.88 9.77
CA VAL A 256 -5.59 8.52 10.49
C VAL A 256 -4.67 7.73 9.57
N SER A 257 -3.53 8.32 9.22
CA SER A 257 -2.54 7.69 8.34
C SER A 257 -1.74 6.58 9.05
N MET A 258 -1.17 5.67 8.27
CA MET A 258 -0.27 4.63 8.80
C MET A 258 0.95 5.26 9.49
N ASP A 259 1.49 6.35 8.93
CA ASP A 259 2.60 7.10 9.52
C ASP A 259 2.21 7.71 10.88
N THR A 260 1.02 8.30 10.99
CA THR A 260 0.49 8.82 12.26
C THR A 260 0.42 7.71 13.33
N ILE A 261 -0.01 6.50 12.98
CA ILE A 261 -0.06 5.37 13.91
C ILE A 261 1.36 4.99 14.38
N GLU A 262 2.33 4.90 13.48
CA GLU A 262 3.73 4.61 13.81
C GLU A 262 4.35 5.71 14.70
N GLN A 263 4.06 6.97 14.41
CA GLN A 263 4.53 8.13 15.18
C GLN A 263 3.97 8.11 16.61
N ILE A 264 2.67 7.90 16.79
CA ILE A 264 2.05 7.85 18.13
C ILE A 264 2.58 6.65 18.93
N ALA A 265 2.77 5.51 18.27
CA ALA A 265 3.35 4.32 18.91
C ALA A 265 4.86 4.45 19.19
N CYS A 266 5.52 5.47 18.63
CA CYS A 266 6.98 5.61 18.59
C CYS A 266 7.69 4.35 18.10
N LYS A 267 7.09 3.64 17.14
CA LYS A 267 7.55 2.32 16.67
C LYS A 267 7.27 2.13 15.20
N LYS A 268 8.14 1.37 14.55
CA LYS A 268 7.93 0.84 13.22
C LYS A 268 7.12 -0.46 13.31
N LEU A 269 5.95 -0.49 12.69
CA LEU A 269 4.93 -1.52 12.89
C LEU A 269 4.44 -2.05 11.54
N ARG A 270 3.84 -3.24 11.52
CA ARG A 270 3.11 -3.74 10.34
C ARG A 270 1.71 -3.16 10.37
N VAL A 271 1.45 -2.17 9.50
CA VAL A 271 0.19 -1.41 9.52
C VAL A 271 -0.49 -1.54 8.17
N ALA A 272 -1.77 -1.86 8.23
CA ALA A 272 -2.73 -1.76 7.15
C ALA A 272 -3.75 -0.67 7.49
N ARG A 273 -4.09 0.17 6.52
CA ARG A 273 -5.17 1.16 6.62
C ARG A 273 -6.28 0.74 5.67
N ALA A 274 -7.51 0.64 6.16
CA ALA A 274 -8.67 0.33 5.34
C ALA A 274 -9.78 1.34 5.57
N MET A 275 -10.57 1.62 4.54
CA MET A 275 -11.73 2.49 4.64
C MET A 275 -12.99 1.72 4.22
N PRO A 276 -13.61 0.94 5.12
CA PRO A 276 -14.91 0.35 4.87
C PRO A 276 -16.01 1.42 4.94
N ASN A 277 -17.22 1.06 4.51
CA ASN A 277 -18.39 1.92 4.55
C ASN A 277 -19.58 1.22 5.24
N MET A 278 -20.66 1.97 5.47
CA MET A 278 -21.82 1.49 6.25
C MET A 278 -22.51 0.25 5.65
N ALA A 279 -22.35 0.00 4.35
CA ALA A 279 -22.88 -1.20 3.69
C ALA A 279 -22.20 -2.51 4.16
N ALA A 280 -21.13 -2.43 4.97
CA ALA A 280 -20.57 -3.57 5.70
C ALA A 280 -21.62 -4.28 6.57
N THR A 281 -22.62 -3.56 7.08
CA THR A 281 -23.70 -4.13 7.90
C THR A 281 -24.54 -5.18 7.16
N VAL A 282 -24.63 -5.06 5.83
CA VAL A 282 -25.31 -5.99 4.92
C VAL A 282 -24.32 -6.76 4.04
N ARG A 283 -23.02 -6.77 4.40
CA ARG A 283 -21.92 -7.45 3.69
C ARG A 283 -21.76 -7.01 2.22
N ARG A 284 -22.04 -5.74 1.93
CA ARG A 284 -21.88 -5.13 0.60
C ARG A 284 -21.00 -3.88 0.67
N SER A 285 -20.02 -3.87 1.57
CA SER A 285 -19.07 -2.77 1.65
C SER A 285 -18.20 -2.68 0.40
N ALA A 286 -17.80 -1.48 0.04
CA ALA A 286 -16.75 -1.24 -0.96
C ALA A 286 -15.56 -0.62 -0.23
N THR A 287 -14.57 -1.46 0.08
CA THR A 287 -13.44 -1.12 0.95
C THR A 287 -12.16 -0.95 0.14
N ALA A 288 -11.57 0.23 0.19
CA ALA A 288 -10.18 0.41 -0.22
C ALA A 288 -9.25 0.15 0.96
N TYR A 289 -8.10 -0.48 0.72
CA TYR A 289 -7.09 -0.67 1.75
C TYR A 289 -5.67 -0.47 1.21
N ALA A 290 -4.76 -0.12 2.11
CA ALA A 290 -3.35 0.07 1.86
C ALA A 290 -2.54 -0.67 2.93
N LEU A 291 -1.31 -1.02 2.59
CA LEU A 291 -0.35 -1.70 3.44
C LEU A 291 0.93 -0.88 3.45
N ASN A 292 1.58 -0.74 4.61
CA ASN A 292 2.89 -0.14 4.67
C ASN A 292 3.98 -1.12 4.22
N GLU A 293 5.21 -0.63 4.06
CA GLU A 293 6.35 -1.40 3.52
C GLU A 293 6.78 -2.58 4.40
N ARG A 294 6.31 -2.64 5.65
CA ARG A 294 6.65 -3.70 6.61
C ARG A 294 5.67 -4.87 6.56
N CYS A 295 4.52 -4.68 5.94
CA CYS A 295 3.55 -5.74 5.73
C CYS A 295 4.08 -6.74 4.71
N THR A 296 3.92 -8.02 5.04
CA THR A 296 4.31 -9.14 4.19
C THR A 296 3.18 -9.49 3.20
N SER A 297 3.47 -10.32 2.19
CA SER A 297 2.43 -10.91 1.33
C SER A 297 1.40 -11.72 2.12
N ARG A 298 1.83 -12.30 3.25
CA ARG A 298 0.96 -12.99 4.20
C ARG A 298 -0.05 -12.02 4.84
N ASP A 299 0.41 -10.82 5.22
CA ASP A 299 -0.46 -9.78 5.79
C ASP A 299 -1.46 -9.25 4.75
N GLU A 300 -1.04 -9.11 3.48
CA GLU A 300 -1.93 -8.72 2.39
C GLU A 300 -3.08 -9.72 2.19
N ALA A 301 -2.76 -11.01 2.11
CA ALA A 301 -3.77 -12.06 1.99
C ALA A 301 -4.76 -12.05 3.17
N LEU A 302 -4.24 -11.83 4.38
CA LEU A 302 -5.04 -11.76 5.60
C LEU A 302 -5.97 -10.53 5.61
N VAL A 303 -5.46 -9.34 5.32
CA VAL A 303 -6.26 -8.11 5.26
C VAL A 303 -7.32 -8.23 4.17
N SER A 304 -6.95 -8.71 2.98
CA SER A 304 -7.92 -8.94 1.91
C SER A 304 -9.01 -9.91 2.36
N GLY A 305 -8.65 -11.04 2.98
CA GLY A 305 -9.59 -12.04 3.46
C GLY A 305 -10.55 -11.51 4.54
N LEU A 306 -10.04 -10.70 5.48
CA LEU A 306 -10.85 -10.04 6.52
C LEU A 306 -11.86 -9.07 5.91
N LEU A 307 -11.41 -8.22 4.99
CA LEU A 307 -12.26 -7.21 4.36
C LEU A 307 -13.27 -7.83 3.38
N SER A 308 -12.90 -8.92 2.71
CA SER A 308 -13.83 -9.68 1.84
C SER A 308 -15.02 -10.28 2.60
N CYS A 309 -14.93 -10.45 3.93
CA CYS A 309 -16.06 -10.92 4.74
C CYS A 309 -17.19 -9.89 4.87
N ILE A 310 -16.92 -8.61 4.58
CA ILE A 310 -17.91 -7.53 4.66
C ILE A 310 -18.24 -6.90 3.30
N GLY A 311 -17.63 -7.36 2.21
CA GLY A 311 -17.94 -6.90 0.85
C GLY A 311 -16.74 -6.93 -0.10
N PHE A 312 -16.76 -6.06 -1.09
CA PHE A 312 -15.67 -5.85 -2.03
C PHE A 312 -14.47 -5.18 -1.34
N ALA A 313 -13.26 -5.66 -1.61
CA ALA A 313 -12.02 -5.11 -1.08
C ALA A 313 -11.00 -4.92 -2.20
N VAL A 314 -10.32 -3.78 -2.24
CA VAL A 314 -9.29 -3.46 -3.24
C VAL A 314 -8.07 -2.82 -2.60
N LYS A 315 -6.88 -3.31 -2.96
CA LYS A 315 -5.61 -2.72 -2.53
C LYS A 315 -5.28 -1.50 -3.37
N LEU A 316 -4.94 -0.39 -2.72
CA LEU A 316 -4.50 0.86 -3.33
C LEU A 316 -3.27 1.41 -2.59
N PRO A 317 -2.47 2.27 -3.23
CA PRO A 317 -1.53 3.15 -2.53
C PRO A 317 -2.25 3.98 -1.46
N GLU A 318 -1.61 4.22 -0.30
CA GLU A 318 -2.24 4.96 0.82
C GLU A 318 -2.77 6.34 0.40
N ARG A 319 -2.04 7.05 -0.46
CA ARG A 319 -2.46 8.36 -1.00
C ARG A 319 -3.82 8.36 -1.70
N LEU A 320 -4.30 7.19 -2.16
CA LEU A 320 -5.60 7.01 -2.80
C LEU A 320 -6.71 6.60 -1.83
N ILE A 321 -6.41 6.36 -0.55
CA ILE A 321 -7.42 6.05 0.46
C ILE A 321 -8.36 7.23 0.67
N ASN A 322 -7.88 8.47 0.72
CA ASN A 322 -8.74 9.65 0.88
C ASN A 322 -9.67 9.89 -0.34
N PRO A 323 -9.18 9.79 -1.60
CA PRO A 323 -10.07 9.74 -2.76
C PRO A 323 -11.10 8.61 -2.69
N ALA A 324 -10.69 7.40 -2.27
CA ALA A 324 -11.61 6.30 -2.08
C ALA A 324 -12.65 6.58 -0.96
N THR A 325 -12.26 7.26 0.12
CA THR A 325 -13.19 7.74 1.16
C THR A 325 -14.26 8.64 0.57
N GLY A 326 -13.87 9.65 -0.23
CA GLY A 326 -14.82 10.57 -0.87
C GLY A 326 -15.78 9.86 -1.82
N LEU A 327 -15.33 8.77 -2.46
CA LEU A 327 -16.16 7.98 -3.37
C LEU A 327 -16.99 6.91 -2.64
N SER A 328 -16.36 5.89 -2.05
CA SER A 328 -17.03 4.72 -1.49
C SER A 328 -17.36 4.84 0.00
N GLY A 329 -16.57 5.62 0.76
CA GLY A 329 -16.83 5.88 2.18
C GLY A 329 -18.07 6.76 2.38
N CYS A 330 -18.12 7.89 1.67
CA CYS A 330 -19.24 8.83 1.67
C CYS A 330 -20.35 8.47 0.68
N GLY A 331 -20.03 7.67 -0.35
CA GLY A 331 -20.94 7.23 -1.41
C GLY A 331 -22.34 6.77 -0.96
N PRO A 332 -22.49 5.95 0.10
CA PRO A 332 -23.80 5.54 0.58
C PRO A 332 -24.74 6.71 0.88
N ALA A 333 -24.24 7.83 1.43
CA ALA A 333 -25.06 9.00 1.71
C ALA A 333 -25.60 9.62 0.41
N TYR A 334 -24.77 9.73 -0.62
CA TYR A 334 -25.19 10.24 -1.94
C TYR A 334 -26.27 9.35 -2.54
N MET A 335 -26.09 8.03 -2.43
CA MET A 335 -27.05 7.07 -2.97
C MET A 335 -28.37 7.07 -2.20
N PHE A 336 -28.35 7.27 -0.87
CA PHE A 336 -29.58 7.46 -0.12
C PHE A 336 -30.34 8.71 -0.56
N THR A 337 -29.64 9.83 -0.80
CA THR A 337 -30.27 11.05 -1.34
C THR A 337 -30.89 10.81 -2.72
N VAL A 338 -30.21 10.08 -3.61
CA VAL A 338 -30.76 9.73 -4.93
C VAL A 338 -31.99 8.84 -4.81
N LEU A 339 -31.93 7.81 -3.96
CA LEU A 339 -33.03 6.87 -3.75
C LEU A 339 -34.26 7.57 -3.17
N GLU A 340 -34.07 8.43 -2.18
CA GLU A 340 -35.13 9.25 -1.59
C GLU A 340 -35.77 10.16 -2.65
N ALA A 341 -34.96 10.87 -3.44
CA ALA A 341 -35.46 11.74 -4.50
C ALA A 341 -36.24 10.96 -5.59
N MET A 342 -35.79 9.76 -5.96
CA MET A 342 -36.52 8.88 -6.88
C MET A 342 -37.86 8.43 -6.30
N ALA A 343 -37.90 8.07 -5.01
CA ALA A 343 -39.13 7.68 -4.33
C ALA A 343 -40.12 8.86 -4.26
N GLU A 344 -39.67 10.07 -3.96
CA GLU A 344 -40.48 11.29 -4.02
C GLU A 344 -41.02 11.56 -5.43
N GLY A 345 -40.20 11.37 -6.46
CA GLY A 345 -40.63 11.45 -7.86
C GLY A 345 -41.73 10.45 -8.19
N GLY A 346 -41.61 9.20 -7.72
CA GLY A 346 -42.63 8.16 -7.87
C GLY A 346 -43.94 8.50 -7.19
N VAL A 347 -43.90 9.06 -5.97
CA VAL A 347 -45.10 9.51 -5.25
C VAL A 347 -45.76 10.69 -5.96
N LYS A 348 -44.97 11.65 -6.44
CA LYS A 348 -45.49 12.76 -7.27
C LYS A 348 -46.18 12.27 -8.54
N ALA A 349 -45.72 11.15 -9.10
CA ALA A 349 -46.35 10.49 -10.25
C ALA A 349 -47.57 9.60 -9.88
N GLY A 350 -47.92 9.48 -8.60
CA GLY A 350 -49.12 8.78 -8.12
C GLY A 350 -48.89 7.42 -7.46
N LEU A 351 -47.63 6.99 -7.24
CA LEU A 351 -47.36 5.74 -6.54
C LEU A 351 -47.56 5.87 -5.02
N PRO A 352 -47.98 4.79 -4.34
CA PRO A 352 -47.86 4.69 -2.88
C PRO A 352 -46.40 4.82 -2.42
N ARG A 353 -46.20 5.48 -1.27
CA ARG A 353 -44.86 5.81 -0.74
C ARG A 353 -43.96 4.59 -0.54
N ASP A 354 -44.50 3.55 0.08
CA ASP A 354 -43.83 2.30 0.37
C ASP A 354 -43.41 1.56 -0.91
N ILE A 355 -44.31 1.52 -1.91
CA ILE A 355 -44.03 0.92 -3.22
C ILE A 355 -42.97 1.73 -3.98
N ALA A 356 -43.07 3.06 -4.00
CA ALA A 356 -42.09 3.93 -4.66
C ALA A 356 -40.68 3.74 -4.07
N GLN A 357 -40.57 3.64 -2.74
CA GLN A 357 -39.30 3.39 -2.06
C GLN A 357 -38.71 2.02 -2.41
N GLN A 358 -39.53 0.97 -2.43
CA GLN A 358 -39.07 -0.38 -2.81
C GLN A 358 -38.62 -0.44 -4.27
N LEU A 359 -39.36 0.19 -5.19
CA LEU A 359 -39.00 0.25 -6.61
C LEU A 359 -37.69 1.02 -6.82
N ALA A 360 -37.52 2.17 -6.17
CA ALA A 360 -36.29 2.96 -6.25
C ALA A 360 -35.07 2.16 -5.74
N ALA A 361 -35.21 1.49 -4.59
CA ALA A 361 -34.14 0.68 -4.01
C ALA A 361 -33.72 -0.48 -4.92
N ASN A 362 -34.68 -1.25 -5.45
CA ASN A 362 -34.40 -2.37 -6.34
C ASN A 362 -33.86 -1.92 -7.70
N THR A 363 -34.32 -0.78 -8.22
CA THR A 363 -33.80 -0.20 -9.46
C THR A 363 -32.32 0.17 -9.31
N MET A 364 -31.95 0.79 -8.19
CA MET A 364 -30.57 1.14 -7.89
C MET A 364 -29.68 -0.11 -7.71
N LEU A 365 -30.17 -1.11 -6.95
CA LEU A 365 -29.46 -2.37 -6.75
C LEU A 365 -29.19 -3.08 -8.08
N GLY A 366 -30.23 -3.28 -8.90
CA GLY A 366 -30.10 -3.95 -10.19
C GLY A 366 -29.19 -3.20 -11.16
N SER A 367 -29.28 -1.86 -11.21
CA SER A 367 -28.41 -1.05 -12.07
C SER A 367 -26.93 -1.18 -11.69
N ALA A 368 -26.62 -1.15 -10.39
CA ALA A 368 -25.24 -1.34 -9.91
C ALA A 368 -24.75 -2.78 -10.18
N GLU A 369 -25.61 -3.78 -9.97
CA GLU A 369 -25.28 -5.18 -10.21
C GLU A 369 -25.02 -5.46 -11.70
N MET A 370 -25.76 -4.84 -12.62
CA MET A 370 -25.49 -4.94 -14.06
C MET A 370 -24.10 -4.44 -14.42
N VAL A 371 -23.65 -3.31 -13.84
CA VAL A 371 -22.28 -2.81 -14.08
C VAL A 371 -21.25 -3.83 -13.58
N ILE A 372 -21.44 -4.34 -12.37
CA ILE A 372 -20.49 -5.28 -11.73
C ILE A 372 -20.41 -6.61 -12.50
N GLN A 373 -21.56 -7.18 -12.87
CA GLN A 373 -21.61 -8.51 -13.50
C GLN A 373 -21.22 -8.47 -14.98
N THR A 374 -21.58 -7.41 -15.70
CA THR A 374 -21.30 -7.33 -17.15
C THR A 374 -19.95 -6.70 -17.47
N GLY A 375 -19.38 -5.92 -16.56
CA GLY A 375 -18.17 -5.14 -16.79
C GLY A 375 -18.32 -4.05 -17.86
N LYS A 376 -19.55 -3.80 -18.35
CA LYS A 376 -19.81 -2.80 -19.39
C LYS A 376 -19.72 -1.39 -18.82
N HIS A 377 -19.26 -0.46 -19.66
CA HIS A 377 -19.25 0.95 -19.32
C HIS A 377 -20.69 1.46 -19.02
N PRO A 378 -20.92 2.23 -17.94
CA PRO A 378 -22.27 2.67 -17.56
C PRO A 378 -23.04 3.42 -18.66
N ALA A 379 -22.34 4.19 -19.51
CA ALA A 379 -22.99 4.88 -20.64
C ALA A 379 -23.61 3.90 -21.65
N ILE A 380 -22.97 2.75 -21.89
CA ILE A 380 -23.48 1.72 -22.81
C ILE A 380 -24.72 1.05 -22.22
N LEU A 381 -24.71 0.75 -20.91
CA LEU A 381 -25.86 0.18 -20.24
C LEU A 381 -27.06 1.14 -20.24
N ARG A 382 -26.80 2.42 -19.99
CA ARG A 382 -27.82 3.48 -20.09
C ARG A 382 -28.39 3.58 -21.50
N GLU A 383 -27.54 3.68 -22.53
CA GLU A 383 -27.98 3.74 -23.93
C GLU A 383 -28.81 2.52 -24.35
N SER A 384 -28.51 1.34 -23.81
CA SER A 384 -29.25 0.12 -24.13
C SER A 384 -30.73 0.12 -23.68
N ILE A 385 -31.13 1.05 -22.82
CA ILE A 385 -32.52 1.22 -22.34
C ILE A 385 -33.15 2.57 -22.76
N GLU A 386 -32.45 3.35 -23.59
CA GLU A 386 -32.93 4.61 -24.16
C GLU A 386 -33.49 4.35 -25.57
N SER A 387 -34.80 4.09 -25.66
CA SER A 387 -35.47 4.02 -26.96
C SER A 387 -35.68 5.42 -27.55
N PRO A 388 -35.60 5.59 -28.89
CA PRO A 388 -35.87 6.87 -29.55
C PRO A 388 -37.26 7.41 -29.18
N GLY A 389 -37.30 8.62 -28.60
CA GLY A 389 -38.55 9.25 -28.14
C GLY A 389 -39.20 8.61 -26.91
N GLY A 390 -38.53 7.64 -26.27
CA GLY A 390 -39.04 6.93 -25.08
C GLY A 390 -39.00 7.77 -23.79
N SER A 391 -39.65 7.25 -22.74
CA SER A 391 -39.66 7.91 -21.43
C SER A 391 -38.28 8.02 -20.79
N THR A 392 -37.41 7.01 -20.99
CA THR A 392 -36.04 7.00 -20.43
C THR A 392 -35.22 8.19 -20.90
N VAL A 393 -35.19 8.46 -22.22
CA VAL A 393 -34.37 9.56 -22.77
C VAL A 393 -34.90 10.92 -22.32
N MET A 394 -36.22 11.07 -22.15
CA MET A 394 -36.82 12.30 -21.59
C MET A 394 -36.40 12.51 -20.14
N GLY A 395 -36.38 11.44 -19.32
CA GLY A 395 -35.90 11.50 -17.94
C GLY A 395 -34.41 11.84 -17.84
N VAL A 396 -33.58 11.20 -18.67
CA VAL A 396 -32.13 11.48 -18.73
C VAL A 396 -31.87 12.93 -19.16
N HIS A 397 -32.62 13.45 -20.13
CA HIS A 397 -32.52 14.85 -20.56
C HIS A 397 -32.74 15.84 -19.40
N GLU A 398 -33.73 15.60 -18.54
CA GLU A 398 -33.96 16.45 -17.35
C GLU A 398 -32.82 16.33 -16.32
N LEU A 399 -32.21 15.16 -16.16
CA LEU A 399 -31.03 15.00 -15.30
C LEU A 399 -29.83 15.79 -15.83
N GLU A 400 -29.61 15.79 -17.14
CA GLU A 400 -28.50 16.54 -17.77
C GLU A 400 -28.75 18.05 -17.69
N LYS A 401 -30.00 18.53 -17.89
CA LYS A 401 -30.38 19.93 -17.65
C LYS A 401 -30.08 20.38 -16.22
N ALA A 402 -30.30 19.51 -15.24
CA ALA A 402 -30.03 19.77 -13.83
C ALA A 402 -28.54 19.61 -13.47
N ALA A 403 -27.66 19.34 -14.45
CA ALA A 403 -26.23 19.09 -14.25
C ALA A 403 -25.94 18.00 -13.21
N PHE A 404 -26.75 16.94 -13.19
CA PHE A 404 -26.69 15.88 -12.17
C PHE A 404 -25.30 15.24 -12.03
N ARG A 405 -24.59 15.04 -13.15
CA ARG A 405 -23.20 14.52 -13.14
C ARG A 405 -22.25 15.44 -12.39
N ALA A 406 -22.35 16.75 -12.63
CA ALA A 406 -21.50 17.74 -11.98
C ALA A 406 -21.73 17.74 -10.47
N ALA A 407 -23.00 17.63 -10.02
CA ALA A 407 -23.32 17.54 -8.61
C ALA A 407 -22.62 16.35 -7.91
N LEU A 408 -22.64 15.16 -8.52
CA LEU A 408 -21.97 13.98 -7.98
C LEU A 408 -20.44 14.11 -8.00
N ILE A 409 -19.86 14.63 -9.08
CA ILE A 409 -18.41 14.86 -9.18
C ILE A 409 -17.95 15.83 -8.08
N ASN A 410 -18.67 16.94 -7.90
CA ASN A 410 -18.37 17.94 -6.89
C ASN A 410 -18.51 17.37 -5.46
N ALA A 411 -19.49 16.48 -5.23
CA ALA A 411 -19.65 15.82 -3.93
C ALA A 411 -18.44 14.95 -3.56
N VAL A 412 -17.95 14.14 -4.51
CA VAL A 412 -16.76 13.30 -4.33
C VAL A 412 -15.52 14.15 -4.10
N GLU A 413 -15.34 15.22 -4.89
CA GLU A 413 -14.22 16.15 -4.74
C GLU A 413 -14.23 16.83 -3.35
N ALA A 414 -15.37 17.39 -2.94
CA ALA A 414 -15.51 18.06 -1.65
C ALA A 414 -15.22 17.11 -0.47
N ALA A 415 -15.74 15.88 -0.53
CA ALA A 415 -15.49 14.87 0.51
C ALA A 415 -14.02 14.42 0.53
N THR A 416 -13.40 14.24 -0.63
CA THR A 416 -11.96 13.91 -0.76
C THR A 416 -11.10 15.00 -0.12
N ASN A 417 -11.36 16.28 -0.46
CA ASN A 417 -10.66 17.42 0.09
C ASN A 417 -10.83 17.52 1.62
N HIS A 418 -12.02 17.20 2.13
CA HIS A 418 -12.26 17.15 3.57
C HIS A 418 -11.50 16.00 4.25
N ALA A 419 -11.45 14.82 3.64
CA ALA A 419 -10.68 13.68 4.17
C ALA A 419 -9.19 14.00 4.31
N PHE A 420 -8.59 14.66 3.31
CA PHE A 420 -7.20 15.16 3.42
C PHE A 420 -7.00 16.16 4.56
N LYS A 421 -7.96 17.04 4.82
CA LYS A 421 -7.89 17.97 5.96
C LYS A 421 -7.90 17.23 7.30
N GLN A 422 -8.66 16.14 7.42
CA GLN A 422 -8.73 15.34 8.64
C GLN A 422 -7.40 14.61 8.93
N ASP A 423 -6.75 14.03 7.92
CA ASP A 423 -5.40 13.44 8.04
C ASP A 423 -4.41 14.45 8.64
N ASN A 424 -4.43 15.70 8.15
CA ASN A 424 -3.52 16.75 8.61
C ASN A 424 -3.81 17.27 10.02
N MET A 425 -5.07 17.23 10.48
CA MET A 425 -5.42 17.67 11.85
C MET A 425 -4.90 16.70 12.91
N GLN A 426 -4.88 15.39 12.62
CA GLN A 426 -4.38 14.37 13.55
C GLN A 426 -2.87 14.54 13.83
N ILE A 427 -2.09 14.98 12.84
CA ILE A 427 -0.66 15.29 13.01
C ILE A 427 -0.44 16.44 13.99
N ARG A 428 -1.36 17.41 14.06
CA ARG A 428 -1.26 18.60 14.93
C ARG A 428 -1.62 18.35 16.39
N LEU A 429 -2.27 17.23 16.69
CA LEU A 429 -2.65 16.86 18.07
C LEU A 429 -1.52 16.14 18.84
N GLY A 430 -0.27 16.23 18.37
CA GLY A 430 0.95 16.01 19.19
C GLY A 430 1.00 16.96 20.41
N PRO A 431 2.00 16.81 21.31
CA PRO A 431 1.89 16.90 22.79
C PRO A 431 1.50 18.24 23.44
N SER A 432 0.90 19.19 22.72
CA SER A 432 0.35 20.44 23.25
C SER A 432 -1.17 20.45 23.44
N ALA A 433 -1.89 19.36 23.11
CA ALA A 433 -3.33 19.27 23.33
C ALA A 433 -3.68 18.70 24.72
N THR A 434 -3.00 19.14 25.78
CA THR A 434 -3.57 19.10 27.13
C THR A 434 -4.46 20.32 27.30
N ARG A 435 -5.78 20.08 27.28
CA ARG A 435 -6.88 20.89 27.83
C ARG A 435 -6.52 22.32 28.24
N SER A 436 -7.09 23.30 27.55
CA SER A 436 -7.62 24.49 28.21
C SER A 436 -9.12 24.26 28.41
N ASP A 437 -9.55 24.32 29.67
CA ASP A 437 -10.94 24.28 30.12
C ASP A 437 -11.84 25.33 29.45
#